data_AF-A0A3D4G0M9-F1
#
_entry.id   AF-A0A3D4G0M9-F1
#
_cell.length_a   1.000
_cell.length_b   1.000
_cell.length_c   1.000
_cell.angle_alpha   90.00
_cell.angle_beta   90.00
_cell.angle_gamma   90.00
#
_symmetry.space_group_name_H-M   'P 1'
#
loop_
_entity.id
_entity.type
_entity.pdbx_description
1 polymer ?
#
loop_
_entity_poly.entity_id
_entity_poly.type
_entity_poly.pdbx_seq_one_letter_code
_entity_poly.pdbx_strand_id
1 'polypeptide(L)'
;MNLDWYIARRYLASRRRGRLLSLITWIALGGVMVGVTALIVVIGVMTGMQQDLRDKILGSTPHVLVLEQGTALRMNGWQDVLDTVLSVPEVVTASPFVLSQVTIRRQGQDYAQAADLFGVSTEDLPGSVTAMEEKIRAGIYNLRTPPSGLAPILMGSGLAGRLQVISGDTLVVVSMEHLRPDLFGGLTPTLRMFEVTGTFTTGMYDYDTKNLYTTMAAAQDLLGLTPDGASG
;
A
#
# COMPACT_ATOMS: atom_id res chain seq x y z
N MET A 1 -41.72 -28.30 32.74
CA MET A 1 -40.77 -27.23 33.13
C MET A 1 -41.14 -25.89 32.46
N ASN A 2 -42.42 -25.48 32.50
CA ASN A 2 -42.92 -24.26 31.84
C ASN A 2 -43.74 -23.35 32.78
N LEU A 3 -43.80 -23.69 34.08
CA LEU A 3 -44.59 -22.94 35.05
C LEU A 3 -43.94 -21.58 35.32
N ASP A 4 -42.62 -21.55 35.45
CA ASP A 4 -41.85 -20.34 35.80
C ASP A 4 -41.96 -19.26 34.71
N TRP A 5 -41.86 -19.66 33.44
CA TRP A 5 -42.08 -18.77 32.29
C TRP A 5 -43.53 -18.26 32.21
N TYR A 6 -44.51 -19.14 32.44
CA TYR A 6 -45.93 -18.77 32.46
C TYR A 6 -46.25 -17.75 33.56
N ILE A 7 -45.68 -17.94 34.75
CA ILE A 7 -45.81 -17.03 35.89
C ILE A 7 -45.12 -15.69 35.56
N ALA A 8 -43.87 -15.71 35.10
CA ALA A 8 -43.12 -14.50 34.76
C ALA A 8 -43.83 -13.63 33.72
N ARG A 9 -44.25 -14.22 32.59
CA ARG A 9 -44.96 -13.52 31.51
C ARG A 9 -46.33 -12.98 31.97
N ARG A 10 -47.05 -13.71 32.81
CA ARG A 10 -48.35 -13.28 33.36
C ARG A 10 -48.20 -12.07 34.29
N TYR A 11 -47.13 -12.00 35.08
CA TYR A 11 -46.84 -10.85 35.94
C TYR A 11 -46.33 -9.63 35.13
N LEU A 12 -45.46 -9.85 34.13
CA LEU A 12 -45.00 -8.79 33.20
C LEU A 12 -46.14 -8.19 32.35
N ALA A 13 -47.13 -9.00 31.95
CA ALA A 13 -48.25 -8.56 31.11
C ALA A 13 -49.50 -8.11 31.89
N SER A 14 -49.53 -8.24 33.22
CA SER A 14 -50.72 -7.96 34.03
C SER A 14 -50.98 -6.45 34.18
N ARG A 15 -51.98 -5.96 33.45
CA ARG A 15 -52.51 -4.58 33.51
C ARG A 15 -53.35 -4.25 34.76
N ARG A 16 -53.51 -5.17 35.73
CA ARG A 16 -54.56 -5.07 36.77
C ARG A 16 -54.28 -4.09 37.91
N ARG A 17 -53.05 -3.58 38.10
CA ARG A 17 -52.75 -2.54 39.10
C ARG A 17 -51.75 -1.52 38.55
N GLY A 18 -52.27 -0.39 38.07
CA GLY A 18 -51.50 0.85 37.85
C GLY A 18 -50.90 1.00 36.46
N ARG A 19 -51.50 1.88 35.63
CA ARG A 19 -50.95 2.37 34.36
C ARG A 19 -49.53 2.94 34.51
N LEU A 20 -49.19 3.43 35.70
CA LEU A 20 -47.87 3.92 36.10
C LEU A 20 -46.78 2.82 36.16
N LEU A 21 -47.09 1.64 36.70
CA LEU A 21 -46.15 0.51 36.76
C LEU A 21 -45.79 0.00 35.35
N SER A 22 -46.78 -0.03 34.45
CA SER A 22 -46.55 -0.36 33.04
C SER A 22 -45.70 0.68 32.33
N LEU A 23 -45.85 1.97 32.63
CA LEU A 23 -45.06 3.06 32.06
C LEU A 23 -43.59 2.98 32.50
N ILE A 24 -43.33 2.79 33.79
CA ILE A 24 -41.97 2.67 34.33
C ILE A 24 -41.24 1.48 33.70
N THR A 25 -41.92 0.34 33.55
CA THR A 25 -41.33 -0.86 32.93
C THR A 25 -40.94 -0.60 31.47
N TRP A 26 -41.76 0.12 30.71
CA TRP A 26 -41.45 0.50 29.32
C TRP A 26 -40.29 1.50 29.23
N ILE A 27 -40.22 2.48 30.14
CA ILE A 27 -39.11 3.43 30.19
C ILE A 27 -37.81 2.70 30.54
N ALA A 28 -37.83 1.81 31.54
CA ALA A 28 -36.67 1.02 31.93
C ALA A 28 -36.20 0.09 30.80
N LEU A 29 -37.13 -0.61 30.15
CA LEU A 29 -36.81 -1.48 29.00
C LEU A 29 -36.26 -0.67 27.82
N GLY A 30 -36.84 0.50 27.54
CA GLY A 30 -36.35 1.43 26.52
C GLY A 30 -34.93 1.92 26.81
N GLY A 31 -34.67 2.32 28.06
CA GLY A 31 -33.33 2.75 28.49
C GLY A 31 -32.28 1.66 28.36
N VAL A 32 -32.60 0.42 28.76
CA VAL A 32 -31.71 -0.73 28.59
C VAL A 32 -31.50 -1.05 27.11
N MET A 33 -32.56 -1.05 26.30
CA MET A 33 -32.42 -1.28 24.85
C MET A 33 -31.52 -0.24 24.19
N VAL A 34 -31.71 1.05 24.49
CA VAL A 34 -30.89 2.13 23.93
C VAL A 34 -29.44 2.01 24.41
N GLY A 35 -29.22 1.76 25.71
CA GLY A 35 -27.88 1.62 26.27
C GLY A 35 -27.10 0.43 25.69
N VAL A 36 -27.74 -0.74 25.60
CA VAL A 36 -27.13 -1.94 25.01
C VAL A 36 -26.88 -1.75 23.51
N THR A 37 -27.83 -1.16 22.78
CA THR A 37 -27.66 -0.90 21.33
C THR A 37 -26.51 0.06 21.08
N ALA A 38 -26.43 1.16 21.85
CA ALA A 38 -25.33 2.11 21.75
C ALA A 38 -23.97 1.44 22.00
N LEU A 39 -23.88 0.59 23.03
CA LEU A 39 -22.65 -0.13 23.35
C LEU A 39 -22.24 -1.11 22.23
N ILE A 40 -23.20 -1.88 21.68
CA ILE A 40 -22.96 -2.81 20.58
C ILE A 40 -22.48 -2.07 19.33
N VAL A 41 -23.12 -0.94 18.99
CA VAL A 41 -22.74 -0.12 17.82
C VAL A 41 -21.32 0.43 18.00
N VAL A 42 -20.98 0.97 19.17
CA VAL A 42 -19.64 1.51 19.43
C VAL A 42 -18.58 0.40 19.31
N ILE A 43 -18.82 -0.76 19.92
CA ILE A 43 -17.89 -1.89 19.83
C ILE A 43 -17.75 -2.36 18.38
N GLY A 44 -18.86 -2.44 17.63
CA GLY A 44 -18.85 -2.82 16.22
C GLY A 44 -18.06 -1.86 15.34
N VAL A 45 -18.26 -0.55 15.50
CA VAL A 45 -17.53 0.48 14.75
C VAL A 45 -16.04 0.46 15.10
N MET A 46 -15.70 0.39 16.40
CA MET A 46 -14.31 0.35 16.85
C MET A 46 -13.59 -0.89 16.31
N THR A 47 -14.24 -2.06 16.36
CA THR A 47 -13.66 -3.31 15.87
C THR A 47 -13.47 -3.28 14.34
N GLY A 48 -14.48 -2.81 13.60
CA GLY A 48 -14.39 -2.70 12.14
C GLY A 48 -13.31 -1.73 11.68
N MET A 49 -13.21 -0.56 12.32
CA MET A 49 -12.15 0.42 12.04
C MET A 49 -10.77 -0.13 12.38
N GLN A 50 -10.63 -0.80 13.54
CA GLN A 50 -9.35 -1.40 13.93
C GLN A 50 -8.90 -2.47 12.93
N GLN A 51 -9.83 -3.28 12.43
CA GLN A 51 -9.53 -4.29 11.42
C GLN A 51 -9.14 -3.64 10.09
N ASP A 52 -9.92 -2.67 9.59
CA ASP A 52 -9.59 -1.95 8.34
C ASP A 52 -8.24 -1.24 8.40
N LEU A 53 -7.95 -0.55 9.50
CA LEU A 53 -6.66 0.10 9.70
C LEU A 53 -5.52 -0.92 9.81
N ARG A 54 -5.73 -2.03 10.52
CA ARG A 54 -4.72 -3.09 10.66
C ARG A 54 -4.40 -3.73 9.32
N ASP A 55 -5.43 -4.06 8.54
CA ASP A 55 -5.26 -4.72 7.23
C ASP A 55 -4.55 -3.78 6.24
N LYS A 56 -4.88 -2.48 6.27
CA LYS A 56 -4.19 -1.46 5.45
C LYS A 56 -2.73 -1.24 5.84
N ILE A 57 -2.40 -1.24 7.13
CA ILE A 57 -1.02 -1.06 7.61
C ILE A 57 -0.18 -2.31 7.34
N LEU A 58 -0.68 -3.50 7.69
CA LEU A 58 0.10 -4.75 7.65
C LEU A 58 0.15 -5.40 6.26
N GLY A 59 -0.85 -5.18 5.41
CA GLY A 59 -0.91 -5.83 4.09
C GLY A 59 -0.05 -5.18 3.01
N SER A 60 0.39 -3.93 3.23
CA SER A 60 1.05 -3.13 2.18
C SER A 60 2.49 -2.73 2.50
N THR A 61 3.02 -3.16 3.65
CA THR A 61 4.41 -2.89 4.05
C THR A 61 5.15 -4.19 4.36
N PRO A 62 6.45 -4.29 4.02
CA PRO A 62 7.26 -5.43 4.44
C PRO A 62 7.41 -5.43 5.96
N HIS A 63 7.41 -6.63 6.56
CA HIS A 63 7.54 -6.79 8.02
C HIS A 63 8.94 -6.37 8.52
N VAL A 64 9.97 -6.58 7.70
CA VAL A 64 11.36 -6.25 8.00
C VAL A 64 11.98 -5.65 6.75
N LEU A 65 12.74 -4.57 6.91
CA LEU A 65 13.58 -3.98 5.86
C LEU A 65 15.04 -4.22 6.23
N VAL A 66 15.79 -4.81 5.32
CA VAL A 66 17.24 -4.94 5.43
C VAL A 66 17.83 -3.84 4.57
N LEU A 67 18.52 -2.88 5.19
CA LEU A 67 19.13 -1.75 4.47
C LEU A 67 20.62 -1.76 4.73
N GLU A 68 21.43 -1.44 3.71
CA GLU A 68 22.86 -1.26 3.93
C GLU A 68 23.10 -0.03 4.82
N GLN A 69 23.92 -0.21 5.85
CA GLN A 69 24.32 0.87 6.74
C GLN A 69 25.38 1.74 6.04
N GLY A 70 24.96 2.86 5.45
CA GLY A 70 25.87 3.75 4.71
C GLY A 70 25.21 5.05 4.24
N THR A 71 25.99 5.89 3.57
CA THR A 71 25.57 7.23 3.13
C THR A 71 24.64 7.25 1.92
N ALA A 72 24.53 6.14 1.17
CA ALA A 72 23.77 6.08 -0.08
C ALA A 72 22.54 5.15 -0.04
N LEU A 73 22.33 4.39 1.05
CA LEU A 73 21.31 3.31 1.11
C LEU A 73 21.37 2.40 -0.14
N ARG A 74 22.59 2.10 -0.61
CA ARG A 74 22.81 1.24 -1.78
C ARG A 74 23.58 0.01 -1.32
N MET A 75 22.97 -1.14 -1.53
CA MET A 75 23.53 -2.46 -1.30
C MET A 75 24.12 -3.03 -2.56
N ASN A 76 25.42 -3.32 -2.56
CA ASN A 76 26.07 -4.06 -3.64
C ASN A 76 26.09 -5.55 -3.30
N GLY A 77 25.71 -6.41 -4.24
CA GLY A 77 25.66 -7.86 -4.02
C GLY A 77 24.47 -8.28 -3.15
N TRP A 78 23.29 -7.70 -3.42
CA TRP A 78 22.06 -8.02 -2.70
C TRP A 78 21.71 -9.51 -2.77
N GLN A 79 22.20 -10.24 -3.78
CA GLN A 79 21.99 -11.68 -3.95
C GLN A 79 22.57 -12.50 -2.78
N ASP A 80 23.81 -12.20 -2.35
CA ASP A 80 24.45 -12.91 -1.24
C ASP A 80 23.74 -12.63 0.09
N VAL A 81 23.26 -11.38 0.25
CA VAL A 81 22.48 -10.98 1.42
C VAL A 81 21.12 -11.65 1.41
N LEU A 82 20.46 -11.73 0.25
CA LEU A 82 19.18 -12.42 0.09
C LEU A 82 19.29 -13.89 0.48
N ASP A 83 20.33 -14.59 0.01
CA ASP A 83 20.57 -15.99 0.36
C ASP A 83 20.81 -16.17 1.86
N THR A 84 21.55 -15.24 2.47
CA THR A 84 21.77 -15.23 3.92
C THR A 84 20.46 -15.02 4.69
N VAL A 85 19.61 -14.10 4.24
CA VAL A 85 18.32 -13.80 4.88
C VAL A 85 17.35 -14.98 4.73
N LEU A 86 17.29 -15.61 3.56
CA LEU A 86 16.46 -16.80 3.31
C LEU A 86 16.93 -18.03 4.09
N SER A 87 18.19 -18.06 4.54
CA SER A 87 18.69 -19.15 5.39
C SER A 87 18.16 -19.12 6.83
N VAL A 88 17.56 -18.01 7.26
CA VAL A 88 16.98 -17.86 8.60
C VAL A 88 15.63 -18.60 8.66
N PRO A 89 15.43 -19.57 9.58
CA PRO A 89 14.23 -20.43 9.61
C PRO A 89 12.89 -19.69 9.71
N GLU A 90 12.88 -18.52 10.35
CA GLU A 90 11.69 -17.69 10.55
C GLU A 90 11.32 -16.85 9.32
N VAL A 91 12.20 -16.76 8.31
CA VAL A 91 11.96 -15.97 7.08
C VAL A 91 11.18 -16.81 6.08
N VAL A 92 9.93 -16.40 5.83
CA VAL A 92 9.04 -17.07 4.85
C VAL A 92 9.41 -16.70 3.42
N THR A 93 9.66 -15.41 3.17
CA THR A 93 9.96 -14.83 1.85
C THR A 93 10.82 -13.59 2.01
N ALA A 94 11.72 -13.34 1.06
CA ALA A 94 12.45 -12.10 0.92
C ALA A 94 12.51 -11.69 -0.56
N SER A 95 12.47 -10.38 -0.83
CA SER A 95 12.60 -9.80 -2.17
C SER A 95 13.48 -8.56 -2.12
N PRO A 96 14.37 -8.36 -3.11
CA PRO A 96 15.14 -7.14 -3.23
C PRO A 96 14.24 -6.03 -3.79
N PHE A 97 14.54 -4.80 -3.41
CA PHE A 97 13.87 -3.63 -3.96
C PHE A 97 14.83 -2.46 -4.14
N VAL A 98 14.47 -1.56 -5.06
CA VAL A 98 15.12 -0.27 -5.24
C VAL A 98 14.13 0.82 -4.88
N LEU A 99 14.51 1.73 -3.99
CA LEU A 99 13.70 2.88 -3.61
C LEU A 99 14.44 4.16 -3.98
N SER A 100 13.74 5.07 -4.65
CA SER A 100 14.25 6.41 -4.96
C SER A 100 13.13 7.44 -4.96
N GLN A 101 13.45 8.65 -4.50
CA GLN A 101 12.54 9.78 -4.62
C GLN A 101 12.79 10.50 -5.96
N VAL A 102 11.76 10.52 -6.80
CA VAL A 102 11.83 11.05 -8.16
C VAL A 102 10.87 12.20 -8.37
N THR A 103 11.18 13.04 -9.35
CA THR A 103 10.22 14.01 -9.88
C THR A 103 9.70 13.50 -11.21
N ILE A 104 8.38 13.48 -11.37
CA ILE A 104 7.71 13.00 -12.57
C ILE A 104 6.92 14.09 -13.24
N ARG A 105 6.83 14.02 -14.56
CA ARG A 105 5.96 14.88 -15.36
C ARG A 105 5.48 14.15 -16.61
N ARG A 106 4.32 14.53 -17.12
CA ARG A 106 3.81 14.02 -18.39
C ARG A 106 4.63 14.61 -19.55
N GLN A 107 4.95 13.80 -20.55
CA GLN A 107 5.64 14.29 -21.75
C GLN A 107 4.81 15.41 -22.40
N GLY A 108 5.46 16.54 -22.69
CA GLY A 108 4.80 17.73 -23.26
C GLY A 108 4.09 18.63 -22.26
N GLN A 109 4.20 18.38 -20.95
CA GLN A 109 3.71 19.26 -19.89
C GLN A 109 4.82 19.66 -18.91
N ASP A 110 4.65 20.84 -18.32
CA ASP A 110 5.58 21.44 -17.34
C ASP A 110 5.16 21.18 -15.89
N TYR A 111 3.94 20.67 -15.66
CA TYR A 111 3.47 20.33 -14.32
C TYR A 111 4.15 19.05 -13.83
N ALA A 112 4.94 19.18 -12.76
CA ALA A 112 5.69 18.09 -12.17
C ALA A 112 5.17 17.74 -10.77
N GLN A 113 5.32 16.49 -10.37
CA GLN A 113 4.99 15.97 -9.04
C GLN A 113 6.16 15.17 -8.50
N ALA A 114 6.38 15.19 -7.18
CA ALA A 114 7.30 14.28 -6.53
C ALA A 114 6.60 12.93 -6.28
N ALA A 115 7.34 11.84 -6.39
CA ALA A 115 6.86 10.49 -6.21
C ALA A 115 7.96 9.57 -5.70
N ASP A 116 7.56 8.50 -5.01
CA ASP A 116 8.44 7.43 -4.54
C ASP A 116 8.43 6.31 -5.58
N LEU A 117 9.57 6.07 -6.21
CA LEU A 117 9.75 5.02 -7.21
C LEU A 117 10.26 3.74 -6.55
N PHE A 118 9.46 2.68 -6.67
CA PHE A 118 9.79 1.33 -6.25
C PHE A 118 10.18 0.48 -7.47
N GLY A 119 11.45 0.10 -7.56
CA GLY A 119 11.93 -0.93 -8.47
C GLY A 119 11.73 -2.30 -7.83
N VAL A 120 10.80 -3.09 -8.37
CA VAL A 120 10.49 -4.44 -7.86
C VAL A 120 11.07 -5.51 -8.76
N SER A 121 11.60 -6.57 -8.17
CA SER A 121 12.03 -7.73 -8.96
C SER A 121 10.82 -8.45 -9.55
N THR A 122 10.85 -8.63 -10.86
CA THR A 122 9.84 -9.40 -11.61
C THR A 122 10.30 -10.84 -11.87
N GLU A 123 11.52 -11.19 -11.44
CA GLU A 123 12.09 -12.54 -11.57
C GLU A 123 11.45 -13.49 -10.57
N ASP A 124 11.42 -14.79 -10.89
CA ASP A 124 10.79 -15.86 -10.10
C ASP A 124 11.53 -16.11 -8.76
N LEU A 125 11.33 -15.22 -7.80
CA LEU A 125 11.69 -15.41 -6.41
C LEU A 125 10.64 -16.30 -5.71
N PRO A 126 11.02 -17.07 -4.68
CA PRO A 126 10.15 -18.06 -4.02
C PRO A 126 8.93 -17.49 -3.26
N GLY A 127 8.61 -16.21 -3.45
CA GLY A 127 7.38 -15.59 -2.95
C GLY A 127 7.31 -14.09 -3.27
N SER A 128 6.24 -13.45 -2.82
CA SER A 128 6.08 -11.99 -2.78
C SER A 128 6.11 -11.50 -1.34
N VAL A 129 6.83 -10.42 -1.06
CA VAL A 129 6.90 -9.83 0.29
C VAL A 129 5.71 -8.89 0.54
N THR A 130 5.20 -8.25 -0.53
CA THR A 130 4.06 -7.32 -0.43
C THR A 130 2.89 -7.74 -1.30
N ALA A 131 1.67 -7.35 -0.90
CA ALA A 131 0.47 -7.58 -1.71
C ALA A 131 0.53 -6.89 -3.09
N MET A 132 1.34 -5.84 -3.23
CA MET A 132 1.56 -5.18 -4.53
C MET A 132 2.41 -6.05 -5.45
N GLU A 133 3.53 -6.59 -4.95
CA GLU A 133 4.34 -7.55 -5.69
C GLU A 133 3.55 -8.80 -6.08
N GLU A 134 2.71 -9.31 -5.17
CA GLU A 134 1.83 -10.45 -5.45
C GLU A 134 0.91 -10.17 -6.64
N LYS A 135 0.23 -9.00 -6.64
CA LYS A 135 -0.66 -8.59 -7.73
C LYS A 135 0.07 -8.34 -9.06
N ILE A 136 1.30 -7.82 -8.99
CA ILE A 136 2.16 -7.65 -10.17
C ILE A 136 2.53 -9.02 -10.75
N ARG A 137 2.98 -9.97 -9.91
CA ARG A 137 3.36 -11.34 -10.31
C ARG A 137 2.18 -12.14 -10.83
N ALA A 138 1.00 -11.96 -10.23
CA ALA A 138 -0.25 -12.55 -10.70
C ALA A 138 -0.75 -11.97 -12.05
N GLY A 139 -0.07 -10.94 -12.58
CA GLY A 139 -0.41 -10.32 -13.86
C GLY A 139 -1.60 -9.37 -13.80
N ILE A 140 -2.10 -9.04 -12.60
CA ILE A 140 -3.19 -8.06 -12.42
C ILE A 140 -2.69 -6.66 -12.79
N TYR A 141 -1.45 -6.35 -12.39
CA TYR A 141 -0.75 -5.15 -12.83
C TYR A 141 0.42 -5.51 -13.72
N ASN A 142 0.44 -4.95 -14.93
CA ASN A 142 1.40 -5.36 -15.95
C ASN A 142 2.66 -4.49 -15.91
N LEU A 143 3.80 -5.08 -15.51
CA LEU A 143 5.14 -4.48 -15.62
C LEU A 143 5.98 -5.09 -16.75
N ARG A 144 5.34 -5.67 -17.76
CA ARG A 144 6.06 -6.15 -18.95
C ARG A 144 6.46 -4.96 -19.82
N THR A 145 7.61 -5.08 -20.47
CA THR A 145 8.10 -4.09 -21.43
C THR A 145 7.04 -3.84 -22.51
N PRO A 146 6.55 -2.60 -22.66
CA PRO A 146 5.55 -2.26 -23.66
C PRO A 146 6.12 -2.31 -25.08
N PRO A 147 5.26 -2.36 -26.11
CA PRO A 147 5.69 -2.37 -27.51
C PRO A 147 6.52 -1.16 -27.94
N SER A 148 6.43 -0.04 -27.21
CA SER A 148 7.25 1.16 -27.45
C SER A 148 8.74 0.95 -27.16
N GLY A 149 9.09 -0.10 -26.42
CA GLY A 149 10.44 -0.35 -25.92
C GLY A 149 10.85 0.52 -24.73
N LEU A 150 9.98 1.39 -24.23
CA LEU A 150 10.22 2.17 -23.02
C LEU A 150 10.12 1.30 -21.76
N ALA A 151 10.69 1.77 -20.66
CA ALA A 151 10.54 1.08 -19.38
C ALA A 151 9.08 1.20 -18.87
N PRO A 152 8.46 0.10 -18.39
CA PRO A 152 7.09 0.13 -17.88
C PRO A 152 7.03 0.78 -16.50
N ILE A 153 5.99 1.57 -16.24
CA ILE A 153 5.71 2.14 -14.92
C ILE A 153 4.23 2.04 -14.56
N LEU A 154 3.96 1.60 -13.33
CA LEU A 154 2.64 1.61 -12.72
C LEU A 154 2.53 2.82 -11.81
N MET A 155 1.36 3.46 -11.84
CA MET A 155 1.12 4.71 -11.12
C MET A 155 -0.07 4.61 -10.17
N GLY A 156 0.06 5.16 -8.96
CA GLY A 156 -1.09 5.29 -8.07
C GLY A 156 -2.22 6.12 -8.72
N SER A 157 -3.47 5.67 -8.55
CA SER A 157 -4.64 6.30 -9.20
C SER A 157 -4.81 7.79 -8.87
N GLY A 158 -4.46 8.19 -7.65
CA GLY A 158 -4.47 9.59 -7.23
C GLY A 158 -3.40 10.43 -7.93
N LEU A 159 -2.21 9.88 -8.13
CA LEU A 159 -1.12 10.53 -8.84
C LEU A 159 -1.42 10.65 -10.35
N ALA A 160 -1.97 9.59 -10.94
CA ALA A 160 -2.44 9.60 -12.33
C ALA A 160 -3.52 10.65 -12.57
N GLY A 161 -4.46 10.79 -11.63
CA GLY A 161 -5.50 11.83 -11.68
C GLY A 161 -4.92 13.25 -11.65
N ARG A 162 -3.88 13.51 -10.84
CA ARG A 162 -3.23 14.84 -10.76
C ARG A 162 -2.48 15.20 -12.04
N LEU A 163 -1.79 14.24 -12.65
CA LEU A 163 -1.04 14.45 -13.89
C LEU A 163 -1.89 14.29 -15.15
N GLN A 164 -3.15 13.87 -15.02
CA GLN A 164 -4.06 13.56 -16.13
C GLN A 164 -3.46 12.54 -17.11
N VAL A 165 -2.89 11.47 -16.55
CA VAL A 165 -2.17 10.43 -17.29
C VAL A 165 -3.02 9.16 -17.34
N ILE A 166 -3.00 8.49 -18.48
CA ILE A 166 -3.66 7.20 -18.70
C ILE A 166 -2.64 6.13 -19.14
N SER A 167 -3.04 4.86 -19.14
CA SER A 167 -2.22 3.79 -19.73
C SER A 167 -1.85 4.09 -21.19
N GLY A 168 -0.59 3.92 -21.53
CA GLY A 168 0.00 4.22 -22.84
C GLY A 168 0.65 5.61 -22.96
N ASP A 169 0.45 6.50 -21.97
CA ASP A 169 1.14 7.79 -21.94
C ASP A 169 2.60 7.66 -21.50
N THR A 170 3.44 8.58 -21.98
CA THR A 170 4.85 8.67 -21.60
C THR A 170 5.05 9.64 -20.43
N LEU A 171 5.77 9.18 -19.41
CA LEU A 171 6.25 9.98 -18.29
C LEU A 171 7.75 10.23 -18.42
N VAL A 172 8.15 11.45 -18.07
CA VAL A 172 9.56 11.78 -17.85
C VAL A 172 9.81 11.71 -16.35
N VAL A 173 10.69 10.79 -15.96
CA VAL A 173 11.12 10.58 -14.58
C VAL A 173 12.51 11.16 -14.41
N VAL A 174 12.67 11.99 -13.39
CA VAL A 174 13.91 12.70 -13.07
C VAL A 174 14.37 12.28 -11.70
N SER A 175 15.61 11.75 -11.61
CA SER A 175 16.27 11.44 -10.34
C SER A 175 17.41 12.42 -10.08
N MET A 176 17.50 12.87 -8.83
CA MET A 176 18.60 13.70 -8.32
C MET A 176 19.62 12.90 -7.51
N GLU A 177 19.46 11.59 -7.39
CA GLU A 177 20.38 10.75 -6.60
C GLU A 177 21.66 10.41 -7.37
N HIS A 178 21.62 10.45 -8.71
CA HIS A 178 22.77 10.25 -9.58
C HIS A 178 23.08 11.51 -10.40
N LEU A 179 23.67 12.51 -9.75
CA LEU A 179 24.11 13.75 -10.40
C LEU A 179 25.42 13.53 -11.13
N ARG A 180 25.44 13.77 -12.44
CA ARG A 180 26.66 13.70 -13.24
C ARG A 180 27.23 15.11 -13.46
N PRO A 181 28.56 15.29 -13.38
CA PRO A 181 29.19 16.55 -13.74
C PRO A 181 29.09 16.75 -15.26
N ASP A 182 28.56 17.89 -15.68
CA ASP A 182 28.53 18.34 -17.06
C ASP A 182 29.89 18.94 -17.46
N LEU A 183 30.11 19.10 -18.76
CA LEU A 183 31.33 19.65 -19.36
C LEU A 183 31.67 21.08 -18.88
N PHE A 184 30.67 21.79 -18.33
CA PHE A 184 30.80 23.13 -17.75
C PHE A 184 30.84 23.14 -16.21
N GLY A 185 30.99 21.97 -15.57
CA GLY A 185 31.06 21.84 -14.11
C GLY A 185 29.70 21.94 -13.39
N GLY A 186 28.59 21.96 -14.13
CA GLY A 186 27.24 21.88 -13.57
C GLY A 186 26.87 20.45 -13.16
N LEU A 187 25.90 20.29 -12.26
CA LEU A 187 25.34 18.98 -11.90
C LEU A 187 24.07 18.73 -12.72
N THR A 188 24.09 17.72 -13.57
CA THR A 188 22.92 17.34 -14.39
C THR A 188 22.21 16.14 -13.76
N PRO A 189 20.88 16.24 -13.52
CA PRO A 189 20.09 15.11 -13.04
C PRO A 189 19.95 14.03 -14.12
N THR A 190 19.64 12.81 -13.71
CA THR A 190 19.37 11.73 -14.67
C THR A 190 17.90 11.73 -15.05
N LEU A 191 17.62 11.76 -16.36
CA LEU A 191 16.27 11.70 -16.90
C LEU A 191 16.09 10.40 -17.69
N ARG A 192 14.95 9.75 -17.50
CA ARG A 192 14.49 8.60 -18.30
C ARG A 192 13.02 8.72 -18.63
N MET A 193 12.65 8.16 -19.77
CA MET A 193 11.26 8.06 -20.21
C MET A 193 10.71 6.69 -19.84
N PHE A 194 9.52 6.69 -19.27
CA PHE A 194 8.77 5.49 -18.91
C PHE A 194 7.40 5.54 -19.58
N GLU A 195 6.85 4.40 -19.94
CA GLU A 195 5.47 4.29 -20.41
C GLU A 195 4.58 3.78 -19.28
N VAL A 196 3.46 4.47 -19.06
CA VAL A 196 2.48 4.05 -18.05
C VAL A 196 1.75 2.82 -18.54
N THR A 197 1.99 1.68 -17.90
CA THR A 197 1.31 0.44 -18.25
C THR A 197 -0.06 0.32 -17.60
N GLY A 198 -0.22 0.93 -16.41
CA GLY A 198 -1.44 0.81 -15.63
C GLY A 198 -1.46 1.72 -14.42
N THR A 199 -2.64 1.81 -13.80
CA THR A 199 -2.82 2.46 -12.51
C THR A 199 -3.28 1.47 -11.46
N PHE A 200 -2.95 1.74 -10.19
CA PHE A 200 -3.33 0.90 -9.06
C PHE A 200 -4.02 1.72 -7.97
N THR A 201 -4.81 1.02 -7.14
CA THR A 201 -5.45 1.59 -5.95
C THR A 201 -5.23 0.64 -4.78
N THR A 202 -4.61 1.14 -3.72
CA THR A 202 -4.33 0.45 -2.47
C THR A 202 -5.38 0.76 -1.40
N GLY A 203 -6.13 1.86 -1.57
CA GLY A 203 -7.08 2.34 -0.55
C GLY A 203 -6.40 3.17 0.54
N MET A 204 -5.09 3.35 0.48
CA MET A 204 -4.34 4.33 1.27
C MET A 204 -3.98 5.52 0.40
N TYR A 205 -4.51 6.68 0.78
CA TYR A 205 -4.36 7.92 0.02
C TYR A 205 -2.88 8.27 -0.25
N ASP A 206 -2.01 8.09 0.74
CA ASP A 206 -0.59 8.39 0.59
C ASP A 206 0.07 7.52 -0.50
N TYR A 207 -0.24 6.22 -0.54
CA TYR A 207 0.37 5.31 -1.53
C TYR A 207 -0.20 5.58 -2.93
N ASP A 208 -1.51 5.82 -3.02
CA ASP A 208 -2.17 6.09 -4.29
C ASP A 208 -1.78 7.46 -4.90
N THR A 209 -1.20 8.36 -4.10
CA THR A 209 -0.78 9.69 -4.56
C THR A 209 0.73 9.90 -4.64
N LYS A 210 1.55 8.97 -4.13
CA LYS A 210 3.02 9.10 -4.11
C LYS A 210 3.74 7.93 -4.76
N ASN A 211 3.19 6.72 -4.76
CA ASN A 211 3.95 5.54 -5.15
C ASN A 211 3.90 5.29 -6.67
N LEU A 212 5.04 4.90 -7.20
CA LEU A 212 5.24 4.38 -8.54
C LEU A 212 5.93 3.02 -8.45
N TYR A 213 5.55 2.08 -9.31
CA TYR A 213 6.24 0.79 -9.38
C TYR A 213 6.80 0.59 -10.79
N THR A 214 8.05 0.13 -10.89
CA THR A 214 8.70 -0.25 -12.14
C THR A 214 9.51 -1.51 -11.94
N THR A 215 10.05 -2.07 -13.02
CA THR A 215 11.00 -3.18 -12.92
C THR A 215 12.28 -2.73 -12.22
N MET A 216 12.86 -3.59 -11.39
CA MET A 216 14.12 -3.32 -10.71
C MET A 216 15.23 -2.86 -11.67
N ALA A 217 15.37 -3.50 -12.82
CA ALA A 217 16.35 -3.14 -13.85
C ALA A 217 16.18 -1.69 -14.36
N ALA A 218 14.95 -1.24 -14.58
CA ALA A 218 14.70 0.14 -15.02
C ALA A 218 14.95 1.18 -13.92
N ALA A 219 14.66 0.84 -12.67
CA ALA A 219 15.02 1.68 -11.53
C ALA A 219 16.55 1.76 -11.37
N GLN A 220 17.26 0.64 -11.51
CA GLN A 220 18.72 0.60 -11.47
C GLN A 220 19.35 1.47 -12.57
N ASP A 221 18.86 1.39 -13.82
CA ASP A 221 19.35 2.24 -14.92
C ASP A 221 19.09 3.73 -14.67
N LEU A 222 17.90 4.09 -14.17
CA LEU A 222 17.59 5.49 -13.81
C LEU A 222 18.56 6.03 -12.74
N LEU A 223 18.96 5.19 -11.78
CA LEU A 223 19.81 5.57 -10.67
C LEU A 223 21.31 5.35 -10.94
N GLY A 224 21.68 4.86 -12.12
CA GLY A 224 23.07 4.55 -12.45
C GLY A 224 23.67 3.42 -11.61
N LEU A 225 22.85 2.52 -11.07
CA LEU A 225 23.28 1.35 -10.31
C LEU A 225 23.80 0.25 -11.24
N THR A 226 24.71 -0.57 -10.72
CA THR A 226 25.03 -1.87 -11.32
C THR A 226 23.85 -2.84 -11.17
N PRO A 227 23.77 -3.91 -11.97
CA PRO A 227 22.74 -4.94 -11.82
C PRO A 227 22.67 -5.57 -10.42
N ASP A 228 23.80 -5.57 -9.71
CA ASP A 228 23.93 -6.07 -8.33
C ASP A 228 23.62 -5.00 -7.26
N GLY A 229 23.18 -3.80 -7.67
CA GLY A 229 22.85 -2.71 -6.78
C GLY A 229 21.36 -2.69 -6.41
N ALA A 230 21.02 -2.82 -5.13
CA ALA A 230 19.66 -2.65 -4.61
C ALA A 230 19.62 -1.61 -3.48
N SER A 231 18.44 -1.21 -3.02
CA SER A 231 18.31 -0.42 -1.79
C SER A 231 18.24 -1.29 -0.54
N GLY A 232 17.68 -2.50 -0.68
CA GLY A 232 17.54 -3.50 0.36
C GLY A 232 16.91 -4.77 -0.15
#